data_AF-A0A534CKF5-F1
#
_entry.id   AF-A0A534CKF5-F1
#
_cell.length_a   1.000
_cell.length_b   1.000
_cell.length_c   1.000
_cell.angle_alpha   90.00
_cell.angle_beta   90.00
_cell.angle_gamma   90.00
#
_symmetry.space_group_name_H-M   'P 1'
#
loop_
_entity.id
_entity.type
_entity.pdbx_description
1 polymer ?
#
loop_
_entity_poly.entity_id
_entity_poly.type
_entity_poly.pdbx_seq_one_letter_code
_entity_poly.pdbx_strand_id
1 'polypeptide(L)'
;MLLLAPQGNAGAASGDEPPRFEVAAPVTGAPLAFVVYGDTRFSRREKVVNAPARRALVGRIARENPAAILIGGDLVYEGTDPDDYATYQSETL
;
A
#
# COMPACT_ATOMS: atom_id res chain seq x y z
N MET A 1 -8.77 21.08 -6.74
CA MET A 1 -7.87 21.28 -5.58
C MET A 1 -7.18 19.95 -5.33
N LEU A 2 -5.97 19.80 -5.86
CA LEU A 2 -5.19 18.56 -5.78
C LEU A 2 -4.39 18.61 -4.47
N LEU A 3 -4.82 17.87 -3.46
CA LEU A 3 -4.07 17.75 -2.21
C LEU A 3 -3.05 16.62 -2.39
N LEU A 4 -1.81 16.98 -2.72
CA LEU A 4 -0.68 16.07 -2.65
C LEU A 4 -0.44 15.74 -1.18
N ALA A 5 -0.62 14.47 -0.79
CA ALA A 5 -0.14 13.99 0.49
C ALA A 5 1.38 14.23 0.59
N PRO A 6 1.92 14.64 1.75
CA PRO A 6 3.35 14.75 1.92
C PRO A 6 3.98 13.37 1.69
N GLN A 7 4.89 13.29 0.72
CA GLN A 7 5.69 12.11 0.45
C GLN A 7 6.41 11.72 1.75
N GLY A 8 6.12 10.53 2.28
CA GLY A 8 6.85 9.98 3.42
C GLY A 8 8.33 9.87 3.06
N ASN A 9 9.20 10.42 3.90
CA ASN A 9 10.64 10.38 3.65
C ASN A 9 11.17 9.04 4.17
N ALA A 10 11.39 8.08 3.26
CA ALA A 10 12.10 6.85 3.59
C ALA A 10 13.60 7.18 3.74
N GLY A 11 14.01 7.59 4.94
CA GLY A 11 15.42 7.80 5.25
C GLY A 11 16.18 6.48 5.15
N ALA A 12 17.22 6.42 4.31
CA ALA A 12 18.16 5.31 4.34
C ALA A 12 18.81 5.22 5.73
N ALA A 13 18.87 4.02 6.30
CA ALA A 13 19.53 3.79 7.59
C ALA A 13 21.02 4.21 7.50
N SER A 14 21.37 5.36 8.09
CA SER A 14 22.75 5.80 8.24
C SER A 14 23.27 5.38 9.61
N GLY A 15 24.00 4.26 9.65
CA GLY A 15 24.81 3.78 10.80
C GLY A 15 24.00 3.14 11.94
N ASP A 16 24.29 1.88 12.27
CA ASP A 16 23.86 1.03 13.42
C ASP A 16 22.40 1.08 13.93
N GLU A 17 21.56 1.98 13.42
CA GLU A 17 20.19 2.17 13.82
C GLU A 17 19.28 1.29 12.95
N PRO A 18 18.29 0.60 13.55
CA PRO A 18 17.35 -0.20 12.79
C PRO A 18 16.59 0.65 11.77
N PRO A 19 16.26 0.09 10.60
CA PRO A 19 15.46 0.79 9.60
C PRO A 19 14.12 1.21 10.21
N ARG A 20 13.74 2.46 9.93
CA ARG A 20 12.56 3.11 10.50
C ARG A 20 11.73 3.75 9.40
N PHE A 21 10.42 3.69 9.59
CA PHE A 21 9.42 4.35 8.75
C PHE A 21 8.70 5.39 9.62
N GLU A 22 8.75 6.64 9.20
CA GLU A 22 8.22 7.77 9.96
C GLU A 22 6.99 8.37 9.27
N VAL A 23 5.96 8.65 10.06
CA VAL A 23 4.74 9.33 9.63
C VAL A 23 4.62 10.63 10.37
N ALA A 24 4.40 11.74 9.65
CA ALA A 24 4.24 13.05 10.24
C ALA A 24 3.02 13.08 11.17
N ALA A 25 3.21 13.68 12.36
CA ALA A 25 2.09 13.92 13.26
C ALA A 25 1.09 14.90 12.62
N PRO A 26 -0.22 14.66 12.73
CA PRO A 26 -1.23 15.54 12.15
C PRO A 26 -1.27 16.87 12.92
N VAL A 27 -1.24 17.98 12.17
CA VAL A 27 -1.20 19.36 12.69
C VAL A 27 -2.42 19.68 13.56
N THR A 28 -3.56 19.03 13.29
CA THR A 28 -4.85 19.30 13.95
C THR A 28 -5.18 18.35 15.10
N GLY A 29 -4.26 17.44 15.48
CA GLY A 29 -4.52 16.41 16.50
C GLY A 29 -5.52 15.32 16.06
N ALA A 30 -5.86 15.27 14.77
CA ALA A 30 -6.68 14.19 14.21
C ALA A 30 -6.02 12.82 14.42
N PRO A 31 -6.77 11.73 14.60
CA PRO A 31 -6.19 10.41 14.72
C PRO A 31 -5.48 10.00 13.42
N LEU A 32 -4.33 9.34 13.53
CA LEU A 32 -3.66 8.68 12.40
C LEU A 32 -4.35 7.35 12.10
N ALA A 33 -4.66 7.13 10.82
CA ALA A 33 -5.13 5.84 10.33
C ALA A 33 -3.98 5.08 9.66
N PHE A 34 -3.83 3.82 10.01
CA PHE A 34 -2.87 2.88 9.41
C PHE A 34 -3.65 1.69 8.87
N VAL A 35 -3.28 1.23 7.68
CA VAL A 35 -3.79 -0.03 7.13
C VAL A 35 -2.68 -1.06 7.17
N VAL A 36 -2.97 -2.24 7.72
CA VAL A 36 -2.07 -3.38 7.70
C VAL A 36 -2.79 -4.53 7.01
N TYR A 37 -2.23 -5.01 5.91
CA TYR A 37 -2.84 -6.05 5.09
C TYR A 37 -1.78 -6.89 4.37
N GLY A 38 -2.17 -8.01 3.77
CA GLY A 38 -1.27 -8.90 3.01
C GLY A 38 -2.08 -9.80 2.08
N ASP A 39 -1.41 -10.64 1.29
CA ASP A 39 -2.06 -11.68 0.49
C ASP A 39 -3.10 -11.14 -0.50
N THR A 40 -2.83 -9.93 -1.01
CA THR A 40 -3.71 -9.24 -1.94
C THR A 40 -3.66 -9.88 -3.33
N ARG A 41 -2.49 -10.41 -3.71
CA ARG A 41 -2.25 -11.17 -4.95
C ARG A 41 -2.82 -10.46 -6.16
N PHE A 42 -2.24 -9.32 -6.53
CA PHE A 42 -2.54 -8.66 -7.80
C PHE A 42 -2.13 -9.58 -8.96
N SER A 43 -3.13 -10.15 -9.63
CA SER A 43 -2.99 -11.03 -10.79
C SER A 43 -4.32 -11.10 -11.54
N ARG A 44 -4.26 -11.48 -12.82
CA ARG A 44 -5.43 -11.82 -13.65
C ARG A 44 -5.85 -13.30 -13.52
N ARG A 45 -5.11 -14.09 -12.74
CA ARG A 45 -5.33 -15.53 -12.56
C ARG A 45 -6.48 -15.79 -11.57
N GLU A 46 -7.71 -15.83 -12.08
CA GLU A 46 -8.95 -16.01 -11.29
C GLU A 46 -8.99 -17.25 -10.38
N LYS A 47 -8.13 -18.26 -10.61
CA LYS A 47 -8.05 -19.46 -9.76
C LYS A 47 -7.36 -19.22 -8.41
N VAL A 48 -6.55 -18.18 -8.30
CA VAL A 48 -5.70 -17.91 -7.12
C VAL A 48 -5.97 -16.54 -6.50
N VAL A 49 -6.89 -15.77 -7.09
CA VAL A 49 -7.26 -14.41 -6.65
C VAL A 49 -8.77 -14.26 -6.57
N ASN A 50 -9.22 -13.28 -5.76
CA ASN A 50 -10.59 -12.79 -5.78
C ASN A 50 -10.57 -11.33 -6.23
N ALA A 51 -10.70 -11.09 -7.54
CA ALA A 51 -10.61 -9.75 -8.11
C ALA A 51 -11.66 -8.76 -7.55
N PRO A 52 -12.94 -9.14 -7.36
CA PRO A 52 -13.92 -8.26 -6.70
C PRO A 52 -13.51 -7.84 -5.29
N ALA A 53 -13.07 -8.78 -4.44
CA ALA A 53 -12.65 -8.48 -3.08
C ALA A 53 -11.41 -7.58 -3.06
N ARG A 54 -10.42 -7.89 -3.90
CA ARG A 54 -9.19 -7.09 -4.05
C ARG A 54 -9.50 -5.64 -4.45
N ARG A 55 -10.33 -5.43 -5.48
CA ARG A 55 -10.72 -4.08 -5.92
C ARG A 55 -11.54 -3.34 -4.87
N ALA A 56 -12.42 -4.03 -4.16
CA ALA A 56 -13.18 -3.45 -3.06
C ALA A 56 -12.26 -2.99 -1.91
N LEU A 57 -11.25 -3.80 -1.58
CA LEU A 57 -10.22 -3.46 -0.60
C LEU A 57 -9.43 -2.22 -1.04
N VAL A 58 -8.89 -2.21 -2.26
CA VAL A 58 -8.14 -1.06 -2.78
C VAL A 58 -9.00 0.22 -2.73
N GLY A 59 -10.23 0.14 -3.20
CA GLY A 59 -11.16 1.27 -3.15
C GLY A 59 -11.49 1.72 -1.71
N ARG A 60 -11.52 0.79 -0.74
CA ARG A 60 -11.72 1.14 0.67
C ARG A 60 -10.51 1.86 1.26
N ILE A 61 -9.31 1.34 1.02
CA ILE A 61 -8.05 1.95 1.47
C ILE A 61 -7.92 3.37 0.91
N ALA A 62 -8.21 3.55 -0.39
CA ALA A 62 -8.19 4.87 -1.02
C ALA A 62 -9.15 5.87 -0.35
N ARG A 63 -10.36 5.43 0.04
CA ARG A 63 -11.33 6.28 0.76
C ARG A 63 -10.93 6.59 2.19
N GLU A 64 -10.26 5.66 2.87
CA GLU A 64 -9.80 5.87 4.24
C GLU A 64 -8.62 6.86 4.31
N ASN A 65 -7.90 7.05 3.21
CA ASN A 65 -6.75 7.94 3.11
C ASN A 65 -5.78 7.77 4.30
N PRO A 66 -5.28 6.53 4.54
CA PRO A 66 -4.43 6.26 5.68
C PRO A 66 -3.10 7.00 5.55
N ALA A 67 -2.50 7.29 6.69
CA ALA A 67 -1.18 7.92 6.73
C ALA A 67 -0.07 6.95 6.30
N ALA A 68 -0.32 5.64 6.41
CA ALA A 68 0.55 4.60 5.86
C ALA A 68 -0.20 3.29 5.61
N ILE A 69 0.34 2.49 4.69
CA ILE A 69 -0.11 1.12 4.38
C ILE A 69 1.08 0.19 4.57
N LEU A 70 0.93 -0.83 5.40
CA LEU A 70 1.91 -1.89 5.59
C LEU A 70 1.39 -3.14 4.87
N ILE A 71 2.14 -3.59 3.86
CA ILE A 71 1.85 -4.82 3.12
C ILE A 71 2.74 -5.94 3.66
N GLY A 72 2.13 -6.92 4.34
CA GLY A 72 2.83 -8.00 5.03
C GLY A 72 3.35 -9.12 4.14
N GLY A 73 2.94 -9.18 2.87
CA GLY A 73 3.36 -10.23 1.93
C GLY A 73 2.41 -10.36 0.75
N ASP A 74 2.79 -11.17 -0.24
CA ASP A 74 1.95 -11.53 -1.38
C ASP A 74 1.25 -10.33 -2.04
N LEU A 75 2.03 -9.27 -2.32
CA LEU A 75 1.56 -8.12 -3.08
C LEU A 75 1.04 -8.59 -4.45
N VAL A 76 1.94 -9.14 -5.25
CA VAL A 76 1.64 -9.86 -6.47
C VAL A 76 1.63 -11.36 -6.20
N TYR A 77 1.01 -12.16 -7.09
CA TYR A 77 1.04 -13.61 -6.93
C TYR A 77 2.39 -14.20 -7.39
N GLU A 78 2.93 -13.73 -8.52
CA GLU A 78 4.24 -14.15 -9.02
C GLU A 78 5.15 -12.94 -9.30
N GLY A 79 6.21 -12.79 -8.52
CA GLY A 79 7.15 -11.67 -8.63
C GLY A 79 7.97 -11.64 -9.93
N THR A 80 7.99 -12.72 -10.70
CA THR A 80 8.65 -12.80 -12.02
C THR A 80 7.72 -12.49 -13.18
N ASP A 81 6.41 -12.38 -12.94
CA ASP A 81 5.42 -12.10 -13.97
C ASP A 81 5.14 -10.58 -14.05
N PRO A 82 5.53 -9.89 -15.15
CA PRO A 82 5.25 -8.47 -15.29
C PRO A 82 3.75 -8.15 -15.36
N ASP A 83 2.89 -9.10 -15.76
CA ASP A 83 1.44 -8.87 -15.83
C ASP A 83 0.79 -8.75 -14.45
N ASP A 84 1.37 -9.38 -13.43
CA ASP A 84 0.91 -9.25 -12.05
C ASP A 84 1.21 -7.84 -11.52
N TYR A 85 2.39 -7.28 -11.81
CA TYR A 85 2.72 -5.89 -11.48
C TYR A 85 1.91 -4.89 -12.31
N ALA A 86 1.63 -5.18 -13.57
CA ALA A 86 0.72 -4.36 -14.38
C ALA A 86 -0.69 -4.33 -13.78
N THR A 87 -1.16 -5.46 -13.22
CA THR A 87 -2.44 -5.53 -12.51
C THR A 87 -2.42 -4.67 -11.26
N TYR A 88 -1.36 -4.77 -10.44
CA TYR A 88 -1.15 -3.91 -9.27
C TYR A 88 -1.23 -2.43 -9.66
N GLN A 89 -0.41 -2.00 -10.60
CA GLN A 89 -0.37 -0.61 -11.07
C GLN A 89 -1.75 -0.14 -11.57
N SER A 90 -2.45 -0.96 -12.37
CA SER A 90 -3.76 -0.58 -12.92
C SER A 90 -4.87 -0.43 -11.89
N GLU A 91 -4.75 -1.09 -10.75
CA GLU A 91 -5.76 -1.04 -9.69
C GLU A 91 -5.44 -0.01 -8.61
N THR A 92 -4.18 0.41 -8.46
CA THR A 92 -3.74 1.32 -7.39
C THR A 92 -3.30 2.72 -7.81
N LEU A 93 -3.17 2.98 -9.12
CA LEU A 93 -2.90 4.32 -9.68
C LEU A 93 -4.20 5.04 -10.03
#